data_AF-A0A859FBL9-F1
#
_entry.id   AF-A0A859FBL9-F1
#
_cell.length_a   1.000
_cell.length_b   1.000
_cell.length_c   1.000
_cell.angle_alpha   90.00
_cell.angle_beta   90.00
_cell.angle_gamma   90.00
#
_symmetry.space_group_name_H-M   'P 1'
#
loop_
_entity.id
_entity.type
_entity.pdbx_description
1 polymer ?
#
loop_
_entity_poly.entity_id
_entity_poly.type
_entity_poly.pdbx_seq_one_letter_code
_entity_poly.pdbx_strand_id
1 'polypeptide(L)'
;MKEARKRAGFTQEYMASLMHRSRSSVVKMERDQQAIEVNDFVRWMKLTNAQDLMVAATLGMDITTLQPVIEVLSKLVTGLIILL
;
A
#
# COMPACT_ATOMS: atom_id res chain seq x y z
N MET A 1 5.17 -3.93 2.31
CA MET A 1 4.00 -4.85 2.28
C MET A 1 3.38 -5.10 3.66
N LYS A 2 4.17 -5.46 4.68
CA LYS A 2 3.69 -5.63 6.07
C LYS A 2 2.95 -4.41 6.63
N GLU A 3 3.55 -3.23 6.50
CA GLU A 3 2.94 -1.99 7.01
C GLU A 3 1.66 -1.62 6.24
N ALA A 4 1.63 -1.83 4.92
CA ALA A 4 0.42 -1.69 4.12
C ALA A 4 -0.72 -2.60 4.63
N ARG A 5 -0.42 -3.87 4.91
CA ARG A 5 -1.41 -4.82 5.47
C ARG A 5 -1.92 -4.38 6.84
N LYS A 6 -1.02 -3.97 7.74
CA LYS A 6 -1.39 -3.49 9.09
C LYS A 6 -2.26 -2.23 9.02
N ARG A 7 -1.93 -1.28 8.15
CA ARG A 7 -2.72 -0.05 7.95
C ARG A 7 -4.14 -0.34 7.48
N ALA A 8 -4.29 -1.37 6.65
CA ALA A 8 -5.61 -1.87 6.23
C ALA A 8 -6.36 -2.67 7.31
N GLY A 9 -5.75 -2.94 8.48
CA GLY A 9 -6.35 -3.73 9.55
C GLY A 9 -6.42 -5.24 9.26
N PHE A 10 -5.65 -5.74 8.30
CA PHE A 10 -5.76 -7.13 7.84
C PHE A 10 -4.86 -8.08 8.64
N THR A 11 -5.37 -9.27 8.96
CA THR A 11 -4.53 -10.39 9.47
C THR A 11 -3.71 -11.01 8.33
N GLN A 12 -2.69 -11.80 8.66
CA GLN A 12 -1.91 -12.51 7.63
C GLN A 12 -2.74 -13.58 6.92
N GLU A 13 -3.65 -14.23 7.64
CA GLU A 13 -4.60 -15.21 7.14
C GLU A 13 -5.60 -14.58 6.16
N TYR A 14 -6.12 -13.39 6.50
CA TYR A 14 -7.01 -12.67 5.60
C TYR A 14 -6.26 -12.16 4.36
N MET A 15 -5.03 -11.66 4.51
CA MET A 15 -4.24 -11.27 3.35
C MET A 15 -3.91 -12.46 2.44
N ALA A 16 -3.66 -13.63 3.03
CA ALA A 16 -3.39 -14.86 2.30
C ALA A 16 -4.61 -15.28 1.45
N SER A 17 -5.83 -15.18 1.99
CA SER A 17 -7.04 -15.49 1.22
C SER A 17 -7.25 -14.52 0.05
N LEU A 18 -7.03 -13.21 0.26
CA LEU A 18 -7.12 -12.19 -0.79
C LEU A 18 -6.09 -12.36 -1.92
N MET A 19 -4.90 -12.85 -1.57
CA MET A 19 -3.82 -13.11 -2.53
C MET A 19 -3.89 -14.52 -3.16
N HIS A 20 -4.82 -15.37 -2.71
CA HIS A 20 -4.87 -16.80 -3.05
C HIS A 20 -3.53 -17.52 -2.81
N ARG A 21 -2.90 -17.24 -1.67
CA ARG A 21 -1.64 -17.87 -1.25
C ARG A 21 -1.78 -18.48 0.14
N SER A 22 -0.78 -19.26 0.55
CA SER A 22 -0.71 -19.73 1.93
C SER A 22 -0.33 -18.56 2.87
N ARG A 23 -0.78 -18.65 4.12
CA ARG A 23 -0.33 -17.75 5.20
C ARG A 23 1.20 -17.75 5.35
N SER A 24 1.85 -18.91 5.15
CA SER A 24 3.31 -19.01 5.20
C SER A 24 3.99 -18.23 4.07
N SER A 25 3.41 -18.19 2.86
CA SER A 25 3.92 -17.36 1.76
C SER A 25 3.81 -15.87 2.10
N VAL A 26 2.68 -15.42 2.67
CA VAL A 26 2.51 -14.05 3.18
C VAL A 26 3.59 -13.69 4.20
N VAL A 27 3.87 -14.56 5.16
CA VAL A 27 4.94 -14.32 6.16
C VAL A 27 6.31 -14.19 5.50
N LYS A 28 6.64 -15.05 4.53
CA LYS A 28 7.92 -15.01 3.81
C LYS A 28 8.05 -13.73 2.98
N MET A 29 6.99 -13.33 2.28
CA MET A 29 6.91 -12.07 1.55
C MET A 29 7.11 -10.86 2.47
N GLU A 30 6.54 -10.87 3.68
CA GLU A 30 6.71 -9.77 4.65
C GLU A 30 8.07 -9.70 5.33
N ARG A 31 8.88 -10.75 5.20
CA ARG A 31 10.21 -10.87 5.80
C ARG A 31 11.32 -10.89 4.76
N ASP A 32 11.00 -10.58 3.51
CA ASP A 32 11.94 -10.61 2.38
C ASP A 32 12.61 -11.98 2.18
N GLN A 33 11.92 -13.06 2.56
CA GLN A 33 12.38 -14.46 2.45
C GLN A 33 11.86 -15.15 1.18
N GLN A 34 11.16 -14.41 0.32
CA GLN A 34 10.64 -14.88 -0.96
C GLN A 34 10.68 -13.72 -1.94
N ALA A 35 11.15 -13.96 -3.16
CA ALA A 35 11.01 -13.00 -4.24
C ALA A 35 9.52 -12.70 -4.51
N ILE A 36 9.24 -11.44 -4.79
CA ILE A 36 7.89 -10.92 -5.04
C ILE A 36 7.86 -10.38 -6.45
N GLU A 37 6.98 -10.93 -7.28
CA GLU A 37 6.78 -10.40 -8.62
C GLU A 37 6.08 -9.04 -8.55
N VAL A 38 6.39 -8.16 -9.50
CA VAL A 38 5.79 -6.81 -9.55
C VAL A 38 4.26 -6.88 -9.55
N ASN A 39 3.68 -7.87 -10.23
CA ASN A 39 2.23 -8.07 -10.24
C ASN A 39 1.65 -8.39 -8.86
N ASP A 40 2.33 -9.23 -8.07
CA ASP A 40 1.94 -9.52 -6.69
C ASP A 40 2.04 -8.28 -5.81
N PHE A 41 3.11 -7.50 -5.98
CA PHE A 41 3.30 -6.24 -5.25
C PHE A 41 2.20 -5.23 -5.57
N VAL A 42 1.90 -5.00 -6.85
CA VAL A 42 0.82 -4.09 -7.28
C VAL A 42 -0.53 -4.55 -6.75
N ARG A 43 -0.84 -5.85 -6.86
CA ARG A 43 -2.09 -6.42 -6.31
C ARG A 43 -2.18 -6.19 -4.80
N TRP A 44 -1.09 -6.45 -4.06
CA TRP A 44 -1.04 -6.22 -2.63
C TRP A 44 -1.34 -4.78 -2.27
N MET A 45 -0.67 -3.82 -2.93
CA MET A 45 -0.87 -2.39 -2.66
C MET A 45 -2.30 -1.95 -2.97
N LYS A 46 -2.93 -2.48 -4.03
CA LYS A 46 -4.35 -2.20 -4.33
C LYS A 46 -5.29 -2.74 -3.26
N LEU A 47 -5.12 -3.99 -2.83
CA LEU A 47 -5.98 -4.63 -1.83
C LEU A 47 -5.93 -3.93 -0.46
N THR A 48 -4.78 -3.36 -0.10
CA THR A 48 -4.59 -2.67 1.17
C THR A 48 -4.83 -1.15 1.08
N ASN A 49 -5.29 -0.64 -0.06
CA ASN A 49 -5.40 0.79 -0.34
C ASN A 49 -4.09 1.55 0.01
N ALA A 50 -2.97 1.04 -0.52
CA ALA A 50 -1.61 1.48 -0.23
C ALA A 50 -0.78 1.85 -1.47
N GLN A 51 -1.44 2.45 -2.46
CA GLN A 51 -0.83 2.92 -3.69
C GLN A 51 0.14 4.10 -3.43
N ASP A 52 -0.06 4.86 -2.37
CA ASP A 52 0.89 5.87 -1.88
C ASP A 52 2.25 5.24 -1.53
N LEU A 53 2.25 4.11 -0.80
CA LEU A 53 3.47 3.36 -0.50
C LEU A 53 4.10 2.74 -1.76
N MET A 54 3.28 2.35 -2.73
CA MET A 54 3.76 1.87 -4.03
C MET A 54 4.51 2.98 -4.78
N VAL A 55 3.94 4.18 -4.86
CA VAL A 55 4.56 5.34 -5.53
C VAL A 55 5.88 5.71 -4.86
N ALA A 56 5.88 5.81 -3.53
CA ALA A 56 7.10 6.07 -2.75
C ALA A 56 8.20 5.05 -3.06
N ALA A 57 7.87 3.75 -3.04
CA ALA A 57 8.80 2.67 -3.36
C ALA A 57 9.34 2.74 -4.79
N THR A 58 8.52 3.09 -5.78
CA THR A 58 8.96 3.19 -7.19
C THR A 58 9.84 4.40 -7.47
N LEU A 59 9.66 5.50 -6.74
CA LEU A 59 10.45 6.72 -6.90
C LEU A 59 11.73 6.70 -6.04
N GLY A 60 11.91 5.68 -5.19
CA GLY A 60 12.99 5.66 -4.20
C GLY A 60 12.87 6.77 -3.15
N MET A 61 11.66 7.30 -2.96
CA MET A 61 11.37 8.42 -2.07
C MET A 61 10.77 7.92 -0.76
N ASP A 62 11.09 8.59 0.35
CA ASP A 62 10.43 8.35 1.63
C ASP A 62 8.98 8.86 1.57
N ILE A 63 8.02 8.12 2.11
CA ILE A 63 6.59 8.50 2.14
C ILE A 63 6.37 9.88 2.78
N THR A 64 7.20 10.25 3.76
CA THR A 64 7.16 11.56 4.44
C THR A 64 7.43 12.73 3.50
N THR A 65 8.15 12.50 2.40
CA THR A 65 8.39 13.52 1.37
C THR A 65 7.14 13.80 0.53
N LEU A 66 6.22 12.84 0.43
CA LEU A 66 4.99 12.95 -0.36
C LEU A 66 3.79 13.48 0.47
N GLN A 67 3.85 13.37 1.80
CA GLN A 67 2.80 13.85 2.70
C GLN A 67 2.35 15.29 2.42
N PRO A 68 3.26 16.28 2.28
CA PRO A 68 2.87 17.67 2.04
C PRO A 68 2.16 17.85 0.71
N VAL A 69 2.58 17.12 -0.33
CA VAL A 69 1.97 17.18 -1.67
C VAL A 69 0.55 16.64 -1.64
N ILE A 70 0.34 15.49 -0.99
CA ILE A 70 -0.99 14.88 -0.84
C ILE A 70 -1.93 15.81 -0.07
N GLU A 71 -1.43 16.49 0.97
CA GLU A 71 -2.23 17.43 1.75
C GLU A 71 -2.66 18.66 0.94
N VAL A 72 -1.75 19.23 0.14
CA VAL A 72 -2.08 20.36 -0.76
C VAL A 72 -3.13 19.95 -1.80
N LEU A 73 -2.95 18.79 -2.45
CA LEU A 73 -3.92 18.30 -3.42
C LEU A 73 -5.29 18.04 -2.80
N SER A 74 -5.32 17.46 -1.58
CA SER A 74 -6.56 17.22 -0.85
C SER A 74 -7.29 18.51 -0.49
N LYS A 75 -6.54 19.55 -0.06
CA LYS A 75 -7.12 20.87 0.24
C LYS A 75 -7.71 21.55 -0.98
N LEU A 76 -7.07 21.43 -2.14
CA LEU A 76 -7.58 22.00 -3.39
C LEU A 76 -8.89 21.32 -3.84
N VAL A 77 -8.97 19.99 -3.73
CA VAL A 77 -10.19 19.24 -4.05
C VAL A 77 -11.33 19.64 -3.10
N THR A 78 -11.08 19.71 -1.79
CA THR A 78 -12.09 20.14 -0.80
C THR A 78 -12.53 21.58 -1.04
N GLY A 79 -11.60 22.49 -1.36
CA GLY A 79 -11.93 23.88 -1.67
C GLY A 79 -12.82 24.02 -2.91
N LEU A 80 -12.57 23.21 -3.95
CA LEU A 80 -13.42 23.15 -5.14
C LEU A 80 -14.82 22.61 -4.84
N ILE A 81 -14.94 21.61 -3.96
CA ILE A 81 -16.24 21.05 -3.55
C ILE A 81 -17.06 22.08 -2.76
N ILE A 82 -16.44 22.91 -1.93
CA ILE A 82 -17.15 23.95 -1.15
C ILE A 82 -17.63 25.11 -2.02
N LEU A 83 -16.97 25.35 -3.16
CA LEU A 83 -17.29 26.44 -4.09
C LEU A 83 -18.31 26.06 -5.18
N LEU A 84 -18.71 24.79 -5.28
CA LEU A 84 -19.74 24.26 -6.19
C LEU A 84 -21.07 24.06 -5.45
#